data_AF-A0A974Z5F7-F1
#
_entry.id   AF-A0A974Z5F7-F1
#
_cell.length_a   1.000
_cell.length_b   1.000
_cell.length_c   1.000
_cell.angle_alpha   90.00
_cell.angle_beta   90.00
_cell.angle_gamma   90.00
#
_symmetry.space_group_name_H-M   'P 1'
#
loop_
_entity.id
_entity.type
_entity.pdbx_description
1 polymer ?
#
loop_
_entity_poly.entity_id
_entity_poly.type
_entity_poly.pdbx_seq_one_letter_code
_entity_poly.pdbx_strand_id
1 'polypeptide(L)'
;MALLAVGLLGAFALAVAVAIGGFVAVEVLLLAAMSPFSLLPLLVAPGLAVLVKALCSGDDRAPKVSLDASSAKVWALVRSVAADAGAREPTSVHLDAGVAVRLLSRRRLVIGVPLLAAVNPDQLRALLRTAFQQDIRFGRVIAWGVRVLSRARDALAHARGLGAWTRPVVRAFTAYYVRVAERVWASRDPVDVQWEREVLEELWERFLRRYAALGLRAGYLPSRPMAGFRRLLDAELPLGDEPRASALLAAESTLDQAFSELLTDEQRAMPRADWDTLADLSQRHAVTRSALEVLGGLSLGDALDRLTSGDLASLAKPGAADVVASVRQRLSLVVTAALADARVVHWRMAWPGPPEMVVGDPGAEEITAALDAAAAVSPDVLPLRMVLVVAGVSPEYRPVPRAAVSG
;
A
#
# COMPACT_ATOMS: atom_id res chain seq x y z
N MET A 1 -23.45 -19.48 21.84
CA MET A 1 -22.78 -18.76 20.72
C MET A 1 -21.26 -18.75 20.85
N ALA A 2 -20.66 -18.29 21.96
CA ALA A 2 -19.20 -18.26 22.12
C ALA A 2 -18.51 -19.64 21.97
N LEU A 3 -19.09 -20.71 22.55
CA LEU A 3 -18.60 -22.09 22.37
C LEU A 3 -18.64 -22.56 20.91
N LEU A 4 -19.63 -22.10 20.13
CA LEU A 4 -19.79 -22.46 18.73
C LEU A 4 -18.74 -21.72 17.87
N ALA A 5 -18.46 -20.45 18.19
CA ALA A 5 -17.38 -19.69 17.56
C ALA A 5 -15.99 -20.26 17.89
N VAL A 6 -15.75 -20.67 19.15
CA VAL A 6 -14.53 -21.38 19.55
C VAL A 6 -14.41 -22.71 18.80
N GLY A 7 -15.52 -23.46 18.70
CA GLY A 7 -15.59 -24.70 17.92
C GLY A 7 -15.29 -24.50 16.44
N LEU A 8 -15.85 -23.46 15.81
CA LEU A 8 -15.58 -23.09 14.41
C LEU A 8 -14.13 -22.67 14.19
N LEU A 9 -13.54 -21.91 15.12
CA LEU A 9 -12.14 -21.49 15.04
C LEU A 9 -11.17 -22.66 15.23
N GLY A 10 -11.49 -23.56 16.15
CA GLY A 10 -10.76 -24.82 16.34
C GLY A 10 -10.88 -25.72 15.13
N ALA A 11 -12.09 -25.88 14.57
CA ALA A 11 -12.33 -26.61 13.34
C ALA A 11 -11.61 -25.97 12.14
N PHE A 12 -11.50 -24.65 12.10
CA PHE A 12 -10.74 -23.92 11.08
C PHE A 12 -9.24 -24.18 11.19
N ALA A 13 -8.66 -24.06 12.38
CA ALA A 13 -7.25 -24.36 12.61
C ALA A 13 -6.94 -25.81 12.26
N LEU A 14 -7.85 -26.73 12.61
CA LEU A 14 -7.77 -28.14 12.24
C LEU A 14 -7.90 -28.34 10.73
N ALA A 15 -8.84 -27.67 10.05
CA ALA A 15 -9.03 -27.77 8.60
C ALA A 15 -7.82 -27.24 7.83
N VAL A 16 -7.22 -26.13 8.28
CA VAL A 16 -5.97 -25.60 7.71
C VAL A 16 -4.82 -26.57 7.96
N ALA A 17 -4.70 -27.13 9.17
CA ALA A 17 -3.67 -28.14 9.47
C ALA A 17 -3.85 -29.42 8.65
N VAL A 18 -5.09 -29.88 8.44
CA VAL A 18 -5.43 -31.04 7.60
C VAL A 18 -5.18 -30.73 6.13
N ALA A 19 -5.48 -29.53 5.64
CA ALA A 19 -5.19 -29.13 4.27
C ALA A 19 -3.68 -29.07 4.03
N ILE A 20 -2.92 -28.45 4.94
CA ILE A 20 -1.45 -28.41 4.88
C ILE A 20 -0.87 -29.83 4.96
N GLY A 21 -1.31 -30.62 5.94
CA GLY A 21 -0.85 -32.00 6.15
C GLY A 21 -1.20 -32.92 4.99
N GLY A 22 -2.39 -32.77 4.40
CA GLY A 22 -2.82 -33.49 3.21
C GLY A 22 -1.98 -33.12 1.99
N PHE A 23 -1.65 -31.83 1.83
CA PHE A 23 -0.80 -31.37 0.74
C PHE A 23 0.63 -31.94 0.87
N VAL A 24 1.19 -31.93 2.08
CA VAL A 24 2.49 -32.56 2.38
C VAL A 24 2.44 -34.08 2.18
N ALA A 25 1.38 -34.76 2.62
CA ALA A 25 1.24 -36.20 2.46
C ALA A 25 1.12 -36.61 0.98
N VAL A 26 0.35 -35.86 0.19
CA VAL A 26 0.25 -36.05 -1.26
C VAL A 26 1.61 -35.82 -1.93
N GLU A 27 2.35 -34.80 -1.53
CA GLU A 27 3.70 -34.54 -2.02
C GLU A 27 4.66 -35.69 -1.69
N VAL A 28 4.63 -36.22 -0.47
CA VAL A 28 5.44 -37.38 -0.04
C VAL A 28 5.05 -38.65 -0.81
N LEU A 29 3.76 -38.91 -1.00
CA LEU A 29 3.26 -40.06 -1.78
C LEU A 29 3.65 -39.96 -3.26
N LEU A 30 3.58 -38.76 -3.84
CA LEU A 30 4.00 -38.52 -5.23
C LEU A 30 5.52 -38.63 -5.39
N LEU A 31 6.29 -38.13 -4.42
CA LEU A 31 7.75 -38.31 -4.34
C LEU A 31 8.14 -39.78 -4.21
N ALA A 32 7.35 -40.58 -3.49
CA ALA A 32 7.58 -42.01 -3.33
C ALA A 32 7.18 -42.83 -4.58
N ALA A 33 6.22 -42.34 -5.37
CA ALA A 33 5.67 -43.05 -6.52
C ALA A 33 6.31 -42.66 -7.87
N MET A 34 6.90 -41.47 -8.00
CA MET A 34 7.50 -40.97 -9.24
C MET A 34 9.03 -40.88 -9.19
N SER A 35 9.68 -41.06 -10.34
CA SER A 35 11.14 -40.99 -10.46
C SER A 35 11.70 -39.64 -9.97
N PRO A 36 12.97 -39.58 -9.49
CA PRO A 36 13.58 -38.40 -8.85
C PRO A 36 13.69 -37.15 -9.75
N PHE A 37 13.20 -37.20 -10.99
CA PHE A 37 13.17 -36.07 -11.94
C PHE A 37 11.83 -35.34 -12.03
N SER A 38 10.84 -35.67 -11.18
CA SER A 38 9.56 -34.97 -11.19
C SER A 38 9.66 -33.61 -10.46
N LEU A 39 9.50 -32.50 -11.22
CA LEU A 39 9.58 -31.10 -10.78
C LEU A 39 8.48 -30.65 -9.78
N LEU A 40 7.69 -31.58 -9.26
CA LEU A 40 6.51 -31.28 -8.43
C LEU A 40 6.82 -30.71 -7.02
N PRO A 41 7.89 -31.12 -6.31
CA PRO A 41 8.26 -30.55 -5.00
C PRO A 41 8.66 -29.08 -5.09
N LEU A 42 9.17 -28.67 -6.26
CA LEU A 42 9.49 -27.27 -6.58
C LEU A 42 8.22 -26.39 -6.61
N LEU A 43 7.03 -27.00 -6.70
CA LEU A 43 5.76 -26.32 -6.90
C LEU A 43 5.02 -26.04 -5.58
N VAL A 44 5.21 -26.92 -4.59
CA VAL A 44 4.56 -26.84 -3.27
C VAL A 44 5.38 -26.00 -2.28
N ALA A 45 6.69 -26.22 -2.27
CA ALA A 45 7.61 -25.56 -1.35
C ALA A 45 7.53 -24.02 -1.37
N PRO A 46 7.40 -23.32 -2.52
CA PRO A 46 7.29 -21.87 -2.53
C PRO A 46 5.97 -21.36 -1.93
N GLY A 47 4.86 -22.05 -2.21
CA GLY A 47 3.55 -21.69 -1.66
C GLY A 47 3.50 -21.85 -0.14
N LEU A 48 4.05 -22.96 0.36
CA LEU A 48 4.17 -23.22 1.80
C LEU A 48 5.17 -22.25 2.46
N ALA A 49 6.30 -21.95 1.82
CA ALA A 49 7.28 -20.99 2.32
C ALA A 49 6.72 -19.56 2.40
N VAL A 50 5.92 -19.11 1.42
CA VAL A 50 5.23 -17.82 1.47
C VAL A 50 4.21 -17.79 2.61
N LEU A 51 3.44 -18.87 2.79
CA LEU A 51 2.47 -18.98 3.87
C LEU A 51 3.16 -18.96 5.24
N VAL A 52 4.19 -19.80 5.45
CA VAL A 52 4.97 -19.86 6.69
C VAL A 52 5.68 -18.54 6.95
N LYS A 53 6.26 -17.90 5.94
CA LYS A 53 6.87 -16.56 6.08
C LYS A 53 5.82 -15.52 6.47
N ALA A 54 4.62 -15.55 5.90
CA ALA A 54 3.52 -14.66 6.28
C ALA A 54 2.98 -14.93 7.70
N LEU A 55 3.02 -16.20 8.16
CA LEU A 55 2.62 -16.62 9.50
C LEU A 55 3.68 -16.27 10.57
N CYS A 56 4.97 -16.39 10.23
CA CYS A 56 6.10 -16.16 11.14
C CYS A 56 6.62 -14.72 11.14
N SER A 57 6.26 -13.89 10.17
CA SER A 57 6.55 -12.44 10.17
C SER A 57 5.58 -11.68 11.09
N GLY A 58 5.43 -12.18 12.32
CA GLY A 58 4.70 -11.50 13.38
C GLY A 58 5.30 -10.12 13.63
N ASP A 59 4.45 -9.10 13.53
CA ASP A 59 4.67 -7.65 13.59
C ASP A 59 5.35 -7.13 14.88
N ASP A 60 5.89 -7.99 15.74
CA ASP A 60 6.47 -7.58 17.02
C ASP A 60 7.83 -6.87 16.89
N ARG A 61 8.38 -6.78 15.67
CA ARG A 61 9.63 -6.07 15.37
C ARG A 61 9.44 -4.65 14.86
N ALA A 62 8.21 -4.19 14.67
CA ALA A 62 8.01 -2.77 14.38
C ALA A 62 8.61 -1.96 15.54
N PRO A 63 9.49 -0.98 15.27
CA PRO A 63 9.95 -0.06 16.31
C PRO A 63 8.73 0.52 17.04
N LYS A 64 8.85 0.74 18.35
CA LYS A 64 7.76 1.24 19.20
C LYS A 64 8.28 2.45 19.94
N VAL A 65 7.66 3.60 19.73
CA VAL A 65 8.03 4.85 20.40
C VAL A 65 7.38 4.86 21.77
N SER A 66 8.15 5.03 22.84
CA SER A 66 7.59 5.19 24.18
C SER A 66 6.96 6.58 24.30
N LEU A 67 5.70 6.65 24.73
CA LEU A 67 5.12 7.94 25.10
C LEU A 67 5.62 8.31 26.48
N ASP A 68 6.49 9.31 26.52
CA ASP A 68 6.90 9.94 27.77
C ASP A 68 5.69 10.53 28.50
N ALA A 69 5.85 10.72 29.82
CA ALA A 69 4.85 11.36 30.67
C ALA A 69 4.47 12.78 30.22
N SER A 70 5.23 13.38 29.30
CA SER A 70 4.96 14.66 28.64
C SER A 70 3.63 14.67 27.87
N SER A 71 3.13 13.51 27.43
CA SER A 71 1.77 13.37 26.88
C SER A 71 0.72 13.22 27.98
N ALA A 72 0.69 14.16 28.92
CA ALA A 72 -0.12 14.10 30.14
C ALA A 72 -1.61 13.87 29.86
N LYS A 73 -2.13 14.42 28.75
CA LYS A 73 -3.53 14.26 28.32
C LYS A 73 -3.86 12.83 27.89
N VAL A 74 -3.01 12.18 27.10
CA VAL A 74 -3.21 10.78 26.70
C VAL A 74 -3.11 9.86 27.90
N TRP A 75 -2.14 10.09 28.78
CA TRP A 75 -2.02 9.34 30.03
C TRP A 75 -3.21 9.55 30.97
N ALA A 76 -3.78 10.76 31.05
CA ALA A 76 -5.00 11.01 31.81
C ALA A 76 -6.19 10.23 31.24
N LEU A 77 -6.36 10.23 29.91
CA LEU A 77 -7.42 9.48 29.25
C LEU A 77 -7.28 7.96 29.46
N VAL A 78 -6.07 7.42 29.28
CA VAL A 78 -5.81 6.00 29.47
C VAL A 78 -6.12 5.57 30.90
N ARG A 79 -5.72 6.37 31.90
CA ARG A 79 -5.99 6.10 33.32
C ARG A 79 -7.48 6.19 33.65
N SER A 80 -8.17 7.21 33.15
CA SER A 80 -9.62 7.34 33.39
C SER A 80 -10.37 6.14 32.81
N VAL A 81 -10.04 5.72 31.58
CA VAL A 81 -10.71 4.58 30.95
C VAL A 81 -10.35 3.25 31.62
N ALA A 82 -9.10 3.10 32.09
CA ALA A 82 -8.69 1.91 32.85
C ALA A 82 -9.48 1.81 34.17
N ALA A 83 -9.62 2.92 34.90
CA ALA A 83 -10.41 2.99 36.13
C ALA A 83 -11.88 2.65 35.87
N ASP A 84 -12.50 3.25 34.85
CA ASP A 84 -13.88 2.97 34.45
C ASP A 84 -14.11 1.49 34.07
N ALA A 85 -13.11 0.86 33.46
CA ALA A 85 -13.17 -0.54 33.06
C ALA A 85 -12.85 -1.52 34.21
N GLY A 86 -12.50 -1.03 35.41
CA GLY A 86 -12.02 -1.86 36.51
C GLY A 86 -10.69 -2.57 36.21
N ALA A 87 -9.93 -2.04 35.25
CA ALA A 87 -8.65 -2.60 34.82
C ALA A 87 -7.48 -1.93 35.55
N ARG A 88 -6.38 -2.67 35.73
CA ARG A 88 -5.14 -2.09 36.26
C ARG A 88 -4.53 -1.15 35.24
N GLU A 89 -4.06 0.02 35.68
CA GLU A 89 -3.38 0.99 34.84
C GLU A 89 -2.15 0.37 34.14
N PRO A 90 -1.94 0.65 32.83
CA PRO A 90 -0.74 0.22 32.13
C PRO A 90 0.49 0.96 32.68
N THR A 91 1.63 0.29 32.73
CA THR A 91 2.91 0.85 33.17
C THR A 91 3.61 1.63 32.06
N SER A 92 3.37 1.28 30.80
CA SER A 92 3.86 2.03 29.64
C SER A 92 2.82 2.08 28.52
N VAL A 93 2.80 3.22 27.82
CA VAL A 93 2.05 3.42 26.58
C VAL A 93 3.06 3.61 25.45
N HIS A 94 2.91 2.86 24.37
CA HIS A 94 3.76 2.98 23.19
C HIS A 94 2.93 3.36 21.97
N LEU A 95 3.54 4.12 21.07
CA LEU A 95 3.01 4.37 19.74
C LEU A 95 3.56 3.36 18.74
N ASP A 96 2.69 2.95 17.81
CA ASP A 96 2.99 2.03 16.71
C ASP A 96 2.54 2.63 15.39
N ALA A 97 3.20 2.25 14.30
CA ALA A 97 2.85 2.67 12.93
C ALA A 97 1.52 2.06 12.46
N GLY A 98 1.03 0.99 13.09
CA GLY A 98 -0.24 0.35 12.75
C GLY A 98 -1.47 1.09 13.30
N VAL A 99 -2.69 0.61 12.98
CA VAL A 99 -3.97 1.25 13.34
C VAL A 99 -4.61 0.62 14.60
N ALA A 100 -3.82 0.01 15.47
CA ALA A 100 -4.34 -0.83 16.53
C ALA A 100 -4.23 -0.22 17.93
N VAL A 101 -5.26 -0.40 18.77
CA VAL A 101 -5.13 -0.33 20.24
C VAL A 101 -4.98 -1.74 20.76
N ARG A 102 -3.87 -2.04 21.44
CA ARG A 102 -3.61 -3.37 21.98
C ARG A 102 -2.99 -3.29 23.36
N LEU A 103 -3.55 -4.04 24.29
CA LEU A 103 -2.91 -4.33 25.56
C LEU A 103 -2.08 -5.62 25.39
N LEU A 104 -0.77 -5.48 25.15
CA LEU A 104 0.12 -6.63 24.86
C LEU A 104 0.40 -7.48 26.12
N SER A 105 0.35 -6.84 27.29
CA SER A 105 0.44 -7.48 28.60
C SER A 105 -0.34 -6.64 29.60
N ARG A 106 -0.53 -7.13 30.84
CA ARG A 106 -1.16 -6.36 31.94
C ARG A 106 -0.51 -5.00 32.24
N ARG A 107 0.58 -4.63 31.56
CA ARG A 107 1.36 -3.42 31.80
C ARG A 107 1.74 -2.63 30.55
N ARG A 108 1.47 -3.11 29.32
CA ARG A 108 1.92 -2.43 28.10
C ARG A 108 0.77 -2.19 27.14
N LEU A 109 0.39 -0.91 26.99
CA LEU A 109 -0.59 -0.46 26.01
C LEU A 109 0.13 0.03 24.75
N VAL A 110 -0.33 -0.38 23.58
CA VAL A 110 0.14 0.09 22.29
C VAL A 110 -1.01 0.77 21.58
N ILE A 111 -0.79 1.98 21.08
CA ILE A 111 -1.78 2.77 20.36
C ILE A 111 -1.20 3.14 18.99
N GLY A 112 -1.97 2.87 17.94
CA GLY A 112 -1.63 3.26 16.59
C GLY A 112 -1.59 4.77 16.38
N VAL A 113 -0.52 5.29 15.78
CA VAL A 113 -0.41 6.69 15.36
C VAL A 113 -1.54 7.09 14.39
N PRO A 114 -1.86 6.30 13.33
CA PRO A 114 -2.96 6.62 12.42
C PRO A 114 -4.32 6.62 13.12
N LEU A 115 -4.48 5.78 14.16
CA LEU A 115 -5.71 5.75 14.96
C LEU A 115 -5.92 7.08 15.68
N LEU A 116 -4.88 7.57 16.38
CA LEU A 116 -4.93 8.85 17.06
C LEU A 116 -5.18 10.02 16.09
N ALA A 117 -4.75 9.91 14.84
CA ALA A 117 -5.01 10.91 13.81
C ALA A 117 -6.47 10.97 13.34
N ALA A 118 -7.22 9.87 13.48
CA ALA A 118 -8.52 9.70 12.85
C ALA A 118 -9.71 9.74 13.81
N VAL A 119 -9.58 9.11 14.98
CA VAL A 119 -10.72 8.94 15.90
C VAL A 119 -10.91 10.17 16.77
N ASN A 120 -12.14 10.48 17.18
CA ASN A 120 -12.40 11.48 18.22
C ASN A 120 -12.08 10.92 19.63
N PRO A 121 -12.02 11.76 20.69
CA PRO A 121 -11.74 11.31 22.04
C PRO A 121 -12.70 10.25 22.57
N ASP A 122 -13.98 10.27 22.20
CA ASP A 122 -14.99 9.33 22.69
C ASP A 122 -14.88 7.95 22.03
N GLN A 123 -14.63 7.92 20.72
CA GLN A 123 -14.25 6.71 19.99
C GLN A 123 -12.96 6.12 20.57
N LEU A 124 -11.96 6.95 20.87
CA LEU A 124 -10.73 6.47 21.52
C LEU A 124 -11.02 5.86 22.90
N ARG A 125 -11.90 6.47 23.71
CA ARG A 125 -12.33 5.89 25.00
C ARG A 125 -13.00 4.53 24.80
N ALA A 126 -13.88 4.41 23.81
CA ALA A 126 -14.56 3.16 23.49
C ALA A 126 -13.57 2.07 23.06
N LEU A 127 -12.58 2.40 22.22
CA LEU A 127 -11.51 1.48 21.81
C LEU A 127 -10.64 1.07 22.99
N LEU A 128 -10.24 2.02 23.84
CA LEU A 128 -9.46 1.75 25.04
C LEU A 128 -10.22 0.84 26.02
N ARG A 129 -11.51 1.12 26.26
CA ARG A 129 -12.37 0.29 27.11
C ARG A 129 -12.47 -1.12 26.56
N THR A 130 -12.69 -1.25 25.26
CA THR A 130 -12.70 -2.54 24.57
C THR A 130 -11.36 -3.26 24.73
N ALA A 131 -10.24 -2.56 24.58
CA ALA A 131 -8.91 -3.14 24.75
C ALA A 131 -8.63 -3.60 26.20
N PHE A 132 -9.18 -2.92 27.20
CA PHE A 132 -9.08 -3.33 28.61
C PHE A 132 -10.02 -4.49 28.98
N GLN A 133 -11.21 -4.56 28.35
CA GLN A 133 -12.20 -5.60 28.61
C GLN A 133 -11.96 -6.89 27.81
N GLN A 134 -11.32 -6.80 26.64
CA GLN A 134 -11.07 -7.97 25.81
C GLN A 134 -10.08 -8.93 26.48
N ASP A 135 -10.57 -10.14 26.75
CA ASP A 135 -9.69 -11.29 26.98
C ASP A 135 -8.90 -11.54 25.69
N ILE A 136 -7.59 -11.27 25.76
CA ILE A 136 -6.64 -10.99 24.67
C ILE A 136 -6.55 -12.13 23.62
N ARG A 137 -7.17 -13.27 23.89
CA ARG A 137 -7.04 -14.51 23.11
C ARG A 137 -7.93 -14.56 21.88
N PHE A 138 -9.20 -14.14 21.96
CA PHE A 138 -10.17 -14.45 20.88
C PHE A 138 -10.18 -13.42 19.73
N GLY A 139 -10.16 -12.12 20.05
CA GLY A 139 -10.12 -11.06 19.03
C GLY A 139 -8.83 -11.08 18.20
N ARG A 140 -7.71 -11.47 18.83
CA ARG A 140 -6.41 -11.59 18.18
C ARG A 140 -6.40 -12.65 17.08
N VAL A 141 -7.04 -13.79 17.29
CA VAL A 141 -7.05 -14.88 16.29
C VAL A 141 -7.91 -14.52 15.08
N ILE A 142 -9.06 -13.87 15.29
CA ILE A 142 -9.92 -13.45 14.17
C ILE A 142 -9.26 -12.35 13.35
N ALA A 143 -8.78 -11.28 13.98
CA ALA A 143 -8.12 -10.17 13.27
C ALA A 143 -6.82 -10.60 12.57
N TRP A 144 -6.12 -11.60 13.13
CA TRP A 144 -4.98 -12.21 12.47
C TRP A 144 -5.40 -13.08 11.27
N GLY A 145 -6.45 -13.90 11.40
CA GLY A 145 -6.96 -14.72 10.30
C GLY A 145 -7.44 -13.89 9.11
N VAL A 146 -8.14 -12.76 9.34
CA VAL A 146 -8.53 -11.81 8.28
C VAL A 146 -7.29 -11.27 7.55
N ARG A 147 -6.28 -10.79 8.29
CA ARG A 147 -5.05 -10.23 7.70
C ARG A 147 -4.21 -11.26 6.94
N VAL A 148 -4.12 -12.50 7.42
CA VAL A 148 -3.44 -13.57 6.70
C VAL A 148 -4.16 -13.87 5.38
N LEU A 149 -5.49 -13.88 5.39
CA LEU A 149 -6.30 -14.14 4.21
C LEU A 149 -6.25 -13.00 3.18
N SER A 150 -6.27 -11.74 3.61
CA SER A 150 -6.12 -10.60 2.70
C SER A 150 -4.75 -10.60 2.01
N ARG A 151 -3.67 -10.82 2.77
CA ARG A 151 -2.31 -10.95 2.21
C ARG A 151 -2.19 -12.12 1.24
N ALA A 152 -2.79 -13.28 1.58
CA ALA A 152 -2.81 -14.42 0.68
C ALA A 152 -3.55 -14.10 -0.62
N ARG A 153 -4.70 -13.42 -0.54
CA ARG A 153 -5.48 -12.97 -1.70
C ARG A 153 -4.68 -12.03 -2.60
N ASP A 154 -3.98 -11.06 -2.02
CA ASP A 154 -3.23 -10.05 -2.78
C ASP A 154 -1.97 -10.65 -3.43
N ALA A 155 -1.29 -11.58 -2.75
CA ALA A 155 -0.21 -12.36 -3.32
C ALA A 155 -0.68 -13.22 -4.51
N LEU A 156 -1.86 -13.85 -4.40
CA LEU A 156 -2.46 -14.67 -5.45
C LEU A 156 -3.01 -13.86 -6.63
N ALA A 157 -3.38 -12.60 -6.42
CA ALA A 157 -3.83 -11.72 -7.51
C ALA A 157 -2.71 -11.48 -8.55
N HIS A 158 -1.45 -11.49 -8.11
CA HIS A 158 -0.29 -11.25 -8.96
C HIS A 158 0.42 -12.53 -9.41
N ALA A 159 0.07 -13.68 -8.84
CA ALA A 159 0.65 -14.97 -9.22
C ALA A 159 0.28 -15.34 -10.67
N ARG A 160 1.27 -15.67 -11.51
CA ARG A 160 1.08 -16.20 -12.87
C ARG A 160 1.14 -17.74 -12.86
N GLY A 161 0.59 -18.38 -13.90
CA GLY A 161 0.61 -19.84 -14.02
C GLY A 161 -0.33 -20.54 -13.04
N LEU A 162 0.12 -21.61 -12.40
CA LEU A 162 -0.69 -22.48 -11.53
C LEU A 162 -1.28 -21.76 -10.30
N GLY A 163 -0.67 -20.67 -9.84
CA GLY A 163 -1.25 -19.79 -8.80
C GLY A 163 -2.57 -19.13 -9.24
N ALA A 164 -2.88 -19.09 -10.54
CA ALA A 164 -4.17 -18.61 -11.03
C ALA A 164 -5.31 -19.60 -10.76
N TRP A 165 -5.04 -20.91 -10.68
CA TRP A 165 -6.07 -21.93 -10.46
C TRP A 165 -6.57 -22.00 -9.02
N THR A 166 -5.75 -21.60 -8.04
CA THR A 166 -6.15 -21.54 -6.62
C THR A 166 -6.92 -20.26 -6.25
N ARG A 167 -6.93 -19.25 -7.13
CA ARG A 167 -7.68 -17.99 -6.93
C ARG A 167 -9.16 -18.17 -6.59
N PRO A 168 -9.97 -18.97 -7.32
CA PRO A 168 -11.38 -19.15 -6.99
C PRO A 168 -11.59 -19.75 -5.60
N VAL A 169 -10.76 -20.73 -5.21
CA VAL A 169 -10.84 -21.37 -3.89
C VAL A 169 -10.51 -20.37 -2.79
N VAL A 170 -9.41 -19.63 -2.93
CA VAL A 170 -9.01 -18.63 -1.92
C VAL A 170 -9.99 -17.47 -1.84
N ARG A 171 -10.57 -17.04 -2.97
CA ARG A 171 -11.65 -16.03 -2.97
C ARG A 171 -12.91 -16.53 -2.25
N ALA A 172 -13.38 -17.73 -2.58
CA ALA A 172 -14.55 -18.33 -1.93
C ALA A 172 -14.33 -18.52 -0.42
N PHE A 173 -13.14 -18.98 -0.05
CA PHE A 173 -12.75 -19.16 1.34
C PHE A 173 -12.63 -17.85 2.10
N THR A 174 -12.00 -16.83 1.52
CA THR A 174 -11.90 -15.49 2.11
C THR A 174 -13.29 -14.90 2.32
N ALA A 175 -14.17 -15.01 1.32
CA ALA A 175 -15.55 -14.54 1.43
C ALA A 175 -16.34 -15.29 2.52
N TYR A 176 -16.16 -16.61 2.64
CA TYR A 176 -16.79 -17.39 3.71
C TYR A 176 -16.27 -16.99 5.10
N TYR A 177 -14.94 -16.88 5.26
CA TYR A 177 -14.32 -16.48 6.51
C TYR A 177 -14.77 -15.08 6.95
N VAL A 178 -14.80 -14.11 6.02
CA VAL A 178 -15.30 -12.76 6.28
C VAL A 178 -16.76 -12.79 6.74
N ARG A 179 -17.65 -13.53 6.06
CA ARG A 179 -19.06 -13.67 6.50
C ARG A 179 -19.20 -14.30 7.88
N VAL A 180 -18.37 -15.29 8.22
CA VAL A 180 -18.38 -15.91 9.55
C VAL A 180 -17.87 -14.94 10.61
N ALA A 181 -16.78 -14.22 10.31
CA ALA A 181 -16.24 -13.18 11.18
C ALA A 181 -17.28 -12.08 11.41
N GLU A 182 -17.92 -11.58 10.34
CA GLU A 182 -19.02 -10.61 10.37
C GLU A 182 -20.19 -11.09 11.23
N ARG A 183 -20.65 -12.35 11.10
CA ARG A 183 -21.73 -12.88 11.95
C ARG A 183 -21.34 -13.02 13.42
N VAL A 184 -20.13 -13.51 13.69
CA VAL A 184 -19.60 -13.59 15.06
C VAL A 184 -19.48 -12.19 15.67
N TRP A 185 -19.14 -11.19 14.86
CA TRP A 185 -19.03 -9.80 15.27
C TRP A 185 -20.37 -9.11 15.43
N ALA A 186 -21.32 -9.29 14.51
CA ALA A 186 -22.67 -8.74 14.60
C ALA A 186 -23.45 -9.29 15.81
N SER A 187 -23.05 -10.43 16.35
CA SER A 187 -23.59 -10.98 17.60
C SER A 187 -23.00 -10.37 18.88
N ARG A 188 -21.96 -9.54 18.77
CA ARG A 188 -21.45 -8.72 19.86
C ARG A 188 -21.99 -7.31 19.65
N ASP A 189 -22.52 -6.72 20.71
CA ASP A 189 -23.09 -5.37 20.68
C ASP A 189 -22.06 -4.38 20.07
N PRO A 190 -22.24 -3.94 18.82
CA PRO A 190 -21.21 -3.22 18.09
C PRO A 190 -21.62 -1.75 18.07
N VAL A 191 -21.12 -0.98 19.03
CA VAL A 191 -21.02 0.46 18.78
C VAL A 191 -19.92 0.61 17.72
N ASP A 192 -20.32 1.01 16.51
CA ASP A 192 -19.65 1.71 15.39
C ASP A 192 -18.11 1.64 15.22
N VAL A 193 -17.39 1.73 16.34
CA VAL A 193 -15.95 1.97 16.46
C VAL A 193 -15.06 0.87 15.88
N GLN A 194 -15.57 -0.35 15.76
CA GLN A 194 -14.82 -1.46 15.18
C GLN A 194 -14.79 -1.40 13.65
N TRP A 195 -15.91 -1.05 13.01
CA TRP A 195 -15.96 -0.83 11.57
C TRP A 195 -15.07 0.35 11.18
N GLU A 196 -15.12 1.44 11.95
CA GLU A 196 -14.23 2.59 11.79
C GLU A 196 -12.75 2.18 11.82
N ARG A 197 -12.36 1.25 12.71
CA ARG A 197 -10.99 0.74 12.76
C ARG A 197 -10.59 -0.01 11.49
N GLU A 198 -11.47 -0.85 10.96
CA GLU A 198 -11.18 -1.62 9.74
C GLU A 198 -11.08 -0.72 8.51
N VAL A 199 -12.00 0.24 8.38
CA VAL A 199 -11.92 1.28 7.35
C VAL A 199 -10.61 2.05 7.49
N LEU A 200 -10.24 2.41 8.72
CA LEU A 200 -9.02 3.16 8.96
C LEU A 200 -7.74 2.35 8.67
N GLU A 201 -7.74 1.06 8.96
CA GLU A 201 -6.64 0.14 8.60
C GLU A 201 -6.46 0.05 7.09
N GLU A 202 -7.56 -0.10 6.34
CA GLU A 202 -7.54 -0.08 4.87
C GLU A 202 -7.10 1.28 4.31
N LEU A 203 -7.58 2.39 4.86
CA LEU A 203 -7.17 3.74 4.45
C LEU A 203 -5.69 3.99 4.74
N TRP A 204 -5.19 3.54 5.89
CA TRP A 204 -3.77 3.64 6.24
C TRP A 204 -2.90 2.78 5.32
N GLU A 205 -3.31 1.55 5.03
CA GLU A 205 -2.56 0.69 4.10
C GLU A 205 -2.59 1.25 2.68
N ARG A 206 -3.74 1.78 2.24
CA ARG A 206 -3.86 2.51 0.97
C ARG A 206 -2.94 3.73 0.95
N PHE A 207 -2.90 4.49 2.03
CA PHE A 207 -2.03 5.66 2.17
C PHE A 207 -0.55 5.29 2.02
N LEU A 208 -0.11 4.26 2.76
CA LEU A 208 1.25 3.78 2.69
C LEU A 208 1.59 3.25 1.30
N ARG A 209 0.72 2.44 0.69
CA ARG A 209 0.96 1.83 -0.64
C ARG A 209 0.95 2.85 -1.77
N ARG A 210 0.00 3.79 -1.77
CA ARG A 210 -0.19 4.74 -2.89
C ARG A 210 0.67 5.98 -2.77
N TYR A 211 0.93 6.47 -1.56
CA TYR A 211 1.56 7.78 -1.39
C TYR A 211 2.94 7.66 -0.76
N ALA A 212 3.07 7.00 0.39
CA ALA A 212 4.37 6.91 1.08
C ALA A 212 5.38 6.03 0.31
N ALA A 213 4.94 4.88 -0.22
CA ALA A 213 5.82 3.93 -0.89
C ALA A 213 6.36 4.46 -2.23
N LEU A 214 5.63 5.36 -2.90
CA LEU A 214 6.11 5.96 -4.15
C LEU A 214 7.27 6.93 -3.88
N GLY A 215 7.12 7.78 -2.87
CA GLY A 215 8.18 8.68 -2.42
C GLY A 215 9.44 7.91 -2.04
N LEU A 216 9.27 6.84 -1.24
CA LEU A 216 10.37 6.00 -0.79
C LEU A 216 11.14 5.40 -1.98
N ARG A 217 10.46 4.93 -3.02
CA ARG A 217 11.10 4.40 -4.24
C ARG A 217 11.87 5.48 -5.00
N ALA A 218 11.43 6.73 -4.92
CA ALA A 218 12.11 7.89 -5.51
C ALA A 218 13.24 8.44 -4.61
N GLY A 219 13.43 7.89 -3.41
CA GLY A 219 14.45 8.33 -2.44
C GLY A 219 14.03 9.53 -1.60
N TYR A 220 12.72 9.78 -1.46
CA TYR A 220 12.17 10.90 -0.68
C TYR A 220 11.19 10.40 0.38
N LEU A 221 11.03 11.17 1.44
CA LEU A 221 9.97 10.95 2.42
C LEU A 221 9.13 12.22 2.62
N PRO A 222 7.84 12.07 2.97
CA PRO A 222 7.03 13.23 3.32
C PRO A 222 7.61 13.91 4.56
N SER A 223 7.65 15.24 4.53
CA SER A 223 8.01 16.07 5.68
C SER A 223 7.00 15.96 6.83
N ARG A 224 5.72 15.71 6.49
CA ARG A 224 4.60 15.58 7.42
C ARG A 224 3.69 14.40 7.04
N PRO A 225 4.09 13.15 7.31
CA PRO A 225 3.32 11.96 6.95
C PRO A 225 1.89 11.98 7.48
N MET A 226 1.70 12.43 8.71
CA MET A 226 0.39 12.42 9.37
C MET A 226 -0.54 13.51 8.84
N ALA A 227 0.01 14.67 8.45
CA ALA A 227 -0.76 15.70 7.77
C ALA A 227 -1.34 15.19 6.44
N GLY A 228 -0.59 14.38 5.69
CA GLY A 228 -1.07 13.77 4.44
C GLY A 228 -2.13 12.73 4.67
N PHE A 229 -1.92 11.85 5.66
CA PHE A 229 -2.93 10.85 6.02
C PHE A 229 -4.23 11.53 6.46
N ARG A 230 -4.14 12.64 7.21
CA ARG A 230 -5.33 13.41 7.58
C ARG A 230 -6.08 13.96 6.38
N ARG A 231 -5.38 14.53 5.38
CA ARG A 231 -6.02 14.99 4.13
C ARG A 231 -6.74 13.85 3.39
N LEU A 232 -6.18 12.64 3.40
CA LEU A 232 -6.87 11.46 2.86
C LEU A 232 -8.15 11.15 3.63
N LEU A 233 -8.06 11.15 4.97
CA LEU A 233 -9.23 10.91 5.82
C LEU A 233 -10.31 11.94 5.56
N ASP A 234 -9.97 13.23 5.52
CA ASP A 234 -10.93 14.32 5.29
C ASP A 234 -11.64 14.18 3.94
N ALA A 235 -10.96 13.63 2.93
CA ALA A 235 -11.50 13.43 1.59
C ALA A 235 -12.36 12.16 1.46
N GLU A 236 -12.02 11.06 2.14
CA GLU A 236 -12.73 9.77 2.05
C GLU A 236 -13.85 9.65 3.09
N LEU A 237 -13.63 10.23 4.26
CA LEU A 237 -14.50 10.20 5.42
C LEU A 237 -14.68 11.65 5.87
N PRO A 238 -15.73 12.36 5.40
CA PRO A 238 -16.11 13.66 5.95
C PRO A 238 -16.68 13.45 7.36
N LEU A 239 -15.80 13.04 8.28
CA LEU A 239 -15.99 13.09 9.72
C LEU A 239 -16.13 14.59 10.00
N GLY A 240 -17.31 15.03 10.42
CA GLY A 240 -17.62 16.45 10.61
C GLY A 240 -16.64 17.20 11.52
N ASP A 241 -16.95 18.45 11.87
CA ASP A 241 -16.04 19.36 12.60
C ASP A 241 -15.67 18.93 14.04
N GLU A 242 -15.96 17.69 14.44
CA GLU A 242 -15.62 17.18 15.76
C GLU A 242 -14.10 17.10 15.98
N PRO A 243 -13.62 17.48 17.18
CA PRO A 243 -12.21 17.44 17.51
C PRO A 243 -11.69 16.01 17.51
N ARG A 244 -10.65 15.75 16.70
CA ARG A 244 -9.96 14.45 16.66
C ARG A 244 -9.06 14.25 17.87
N ALA A 245 -8.79 13.00 18.20
CA ALA A 245 -7.91 12.58 19.30
C ALA A 245 -6.46 13.06 19.13
N SER A 246 -6.04 13.43 17.93
CA SER A 246 -4.75 14.10 17.67
C SER A 246 -4.64 15.43 18.42
N ALA A 247 -5.75 16.11 18.68
CA ALA A 247 -5.78 17.30 19.55
C ALA A 247 -5.35 16.98 21.00
N LEU A 248 -5.48 15.72 21.45
CA LEU A 248 -5.03 15.28 22.77
C LEU A 248 -3.50 15.21 22.85
N LEU A 249 -2.80 14.94 21.74
CA LEU A 249 -1.34 14.91 21.66
C LEU A 249 -0.70 16.29 21.52
N ALA A 250 -1.52 17.35 21.58
CA ALA A 250 -1.12 18.75 21.49
C ALA A 250 -0.35 19.18 20.22
N ALA A 251 -0.01 18.29 19.28
CA ALA A 251 0.46 18.67 17.95
C ALA A 251 0.54 17.48 16.97
N GLU A 252 0.23 17.72 15.70
CA GLU A 252 0.59 16.84 14.58
C GLU A 252 2.10 16.52 14.55
N SER A 253 2.94 17.46 14.99
CA SER A 253 4.39 17.27 15.04
C SER A 253 4.80 16.12 15.95
N THR A 254 4.05 15.83 17.02
CA THR A 254 4.30 14.69 17.90
C THR A 254 4.04 13.37 17.17
N LEU A 255 2.98 13.29 16.36
CA LEU A 255 2.66 12.12 15.56
C LEU A 255 3.67 11.94 14.41
N ASP A 256 4.08 13.03 13.76
CA ASP A 256 5.12 13.02 12.73
C ASP A 256 6.51 12.64 13.29
N GLN A 257 6.84 13.09 14.51
CA GLN A 257 8.05 12.69 15.22
C GLN A 257 8.01 11.20 15.58
N ALA A 258 6.91 10.75 16.17
CA ALA A 258 6.73 9.34 16.49
C ALA A 258 6.85 8.49 15.23
N PHE A 259 6.25 8.90 14.11
CA PHE A 259 6.43 8.22 12.83
C PHE A 259 7.89 8.24 12.35
N SER A 260 8.62 9.34 12.53
CA SER A 260 10.03 9.46 12.13
C SER A 260 10.96 8.54 12.92
N GLU A 261 10.65 8.28 14.19
CA GLU A 261 11.37 7.32 15.03
C GLU A 261 11.11 5.86 14.63
N LEU A 262 10.07 5.61 13.83
CA LEU A 262 9.76 4.28 13.27
C LEU A 262 10.54 3.97 11.99
N LEU A 263 11.24 4.96 11.45
CA LEU A 263 12.03 4.84 10.22
C LEU A 263 13.41 4.25 10.50
N THR A 264 13.96 3.52 9.51
CA THR A 264 15.35 3.08 9.54
C THR A 264 16.32 4.26 9.44
N ASP A 265 17.59 4.08 9.81
CA ASP A 265 18.62 5.14 9.69
C ASP A 265 18.75 5.67 8.25
N GLU A 266 18.72 4.76 7.27
CA GLU A 266 18.71 5.09 5.85
C GLU A 266 17.49 5.97 5.49
N GLN A 267 16.30 5.59 5.95
CA GLN A 267 15.09 6.37 5.73
C GLN A 267 15.13 7.72 6.46
N ARG A 268 15.74 7.80 7.64
CA ARG A 268 15.91 9.07 8.36
C ARG A 268 16.83 10.03 7.62
N ALA A 269 17.84 9.52 6.91
CA ALA A 269 18.73 10.33 6.08
C ALA A 269 18.12 10.79 4.75
N MET A 270 16.99 10.21 4.30
CA MET A 270 16.36 10.60 3.03
C MET A 270 15.87 12.06 3.04
N PRO A 271 16.02 12.79 1.92
CA PRO A 271 15.44 14.12 1.76
C PRO A 271 13.93 14.14 2.06
N ARG A 272 13.50 15.22 2.72
CA ARG A 272 12.08 15.46 3.03
C ARG A 272 11.45 16.38 2.00
N ALA A 273 10.24 16.05 1.56
CA ALA A 273 9.46 16.84 0.61
C ALA A 273 8.04 17.08 1.16
N ASP A 274 7.39 18.19 0.77
CA ASP A 274 5.94 18.31 0.94
C ASP A 274 5.19 17.32 0.02
N TRP A 275 3.88 17.18 0.20
CA TRP A 275 3.09 16.18 -0.52
C TRP A 275 2.95 16.44 -2.02
N ASP A 276 2.91 17.69 -2.45
CA ASP A 276 2.82 18.03 -3.88
C ASP A 276 4.16 17.74 -4.57
N THR A 277 5.25 18.16 -3.95
CA THR A 277 6.61 17.82 -4.40
C THR A 277 6.84 16.30 -4.40
N LEU A 278 6.36 15.58 -3.37
CA LEU A 278 6.50 14.13 -3.29
C LEU A 278 5.69 13.42 -4.40
N ALA A 279 4.48 13.89 -4.69
CA ALA A 279 3.65 13.37 -5.77
C ALA A 279 4.33 13.58 -7.13
N ASP A 280 4.83 14.78 -7.40
CA ASP A 280 5.57 15.11 -8.62
C ASP A 280 6.81 14.22 -8.80
N LEU A 281 7.69 14.16 -7.78
CA LEU A 281 8.91 13.35 -7.82
C LEU A 281 8.62 11.85 -7.99
N SER A 282 7.59 11.36 -7.30
CA SER A 282 7.15 9.97 -7.38
C SER A 282 6.68 9.57 -8.77
N GLN A 283 5.85 10.41 -9.38
CA GLN A 283 5.30 10.15 -10.71
C GLN A 283 6.38 10.28 -11.79
N ARG A 284 7.24 11.31 -11.71
CA ARG A 284 8.44 11.42 -12.56
C ARG A 284 9.27 10.15 -12.51
N HIS A 285 9.61 9.67 -11.32
CA HIS A 285 10.39 8.44 -11.17
C HIS A 285 9.72 7.21 -11.78
N ALA A 286 8.41 7.07 -11.58
CA ALA A 286 7.64 5.97 -12.16
C ALA A 286 7.62 6.03 -13.70
N VAL A 287 7.30 7.20 -14.27
CA VAL A 287 7.20 7.41 -15.71
C VAL A 287 8.58 7.31 -16.38
N THR A 288 9.64 7.86 -15.78
CA THR A 288 11.03 7.73 -16.27
C THR A 288 11.48 6.27 -16.30
N ARG A 289 11.17 5.47 -15.27
CA ARG A 289 11.47 4.02 -15.28
C ARG A 289 10.74 3.31 -16.42
N SER A 290 9.45 3.59 -16.60
CA SER A 290 8.69 3.01 -17.71
C SER A 290 9.21 3.47 -19.08
N ALA A 291 9.62 4.73 -19.23
CA ALA A 291 10.21 5.24 -20.46
C ALA A 291 11.54 4.55 -20.80
N LEU A 292 12.38 4.27 -19.80
CA LEU A 292 13.61 3.48 -19.96
C LEU A 292 13.33 2.08 -20.50
N GLU A 293 12.37 1.38 -19.88
CA GLU A 293 11.93 0.06 -20.34
C GLU A 293 11.37 0.11 -21.77
N VAL A 294 10.67 1.20 -22.12
CA VAL A 294 10.11 1.37 -23.46
C VAL A 294 11.20 1.58 -24.51
N LEU A 295 12.16 2.47 -24.24
CA LEU A 295 13.19 2.86 -25.20
C LEU A 295 14.33 1.86 -25.33
N GLY A 296 14.59 1.03 -24.31
CA GLY A 296 15.63 0.00 -24.38
C GLY A 296 17.03 0.53 -24.71
N GLY A 297 17.34 1.78 -24.33
CA GLY A 297 18.61 2.46 -24.59
C GLY A 297 18.64 3.39 -25.81
N LEU A 298 17.58 3.43 -26.61
CA LEU A 298 17.41 4.39 -27.70
C LEU A 298 17.15 5.81 -27.17
N SER A 299 17.47 6.83 -27.97
CA SER A 299 16.95 8.18 -27.75
C SER A 299 15.49 8.29 -28.20
N LEU A 300 14.79 9.34 -27.74
CA LEU A 300 13.46 9.67 -28.25
C LEU A 300 13.50 9.97 -29.76
N GLY A 301 14.54 10.65 -30.26
CA GLY A 301 14.75 10.90 -31.68
C GLY A 301 14.82 9.60 -32.49
N ASP A 302 15.65 8.65 -32.06
CA ASP A 302 15.80 7.33 -32.72
C ASP A 302 14.47 6.57 -32.77
N ALA A 303 13.68 6.64 -31.69
CA ALA A 303 12.37 6.01 -31.62
C ALA A 303 11.40 6.62 -32.65
N LEU A 304 11.37 7.95 -32.78
CA LEU A 304 10.54 8.64 -33.77
C LEU A 304 11.01 8.37 -35.21
N ASP A 305 12.31 8.22 -35.44
CA ASP A 305 12.85 7.87 -36.77
C ASP A 305 12.45 6.45 -37.18
N ARG A 306 12.40 5.51 -36.23
CA ARG A 306 11.86 4.16 -36.49
C ARG A 306 10.39 4.20 -36.89
N LEU A 307 9.57 5.01 -36.22
CA LEU A 307 8.16 5.20 -36.62
C LEU A 307 8.06 5.75 -38.05
N THR A 308 8.91 6.72 -38.40
CA THR A 308 8.96 7.31 -39.75
C THR A 308 9.33 6.27 -40.81
N SER A 309 10.16 5.28 -40.48
CA SER A 309 10.48 4.14 -41.35
C SER A 309 9.38 3.06 -41.42
N GLY A 310 8.27 3.23 -40.69
CA GLY A 310 7.17 2.27 -40.62
C GLY A 310 7.38 1.12 -39.63
N ASP A 311 8.43 1.14 -38.82
CA ASP A 311 8.75 0.09 -37.84
C ASP A 311 7.98 0.27 -36.51
N LEU A 312 6.65 0.18 -36.59
CA LEU A 312 5.76 0.24 -35.42
C LEU A 312 6.03 -0.90 -34.42
N ALA A 313 6.42 -2.08 -34.93
CA ALA A 313 6.62 -3.28 -34.11
C ALA A 313 7.75 -3.11 -33.09
N SER A 314 8.80 -2.35 -33.41
CA SER A 314 9.91 -2.09 -32.50
C SER A 314 9.52 -1.34 -31.21
N LEU A 315 8.48 -0.51 -31.28
CA LEU A 315 7.98 0.26 -30.13
C LEU A 315 6.74 -0.35 -29.49
N ALA A 316 6.06 -1.27 -30.16
CA ALA A 316 4.91 -1.98 -29.60
C ALA A 316 5.33 -2.94 -28.47
N LYS A 317 4.40 -3.27 -27.57
CA LYS A 317 4.58 -4.34 -26.60
C LYS A 317 4.64 -5.68 -27.34
N PRO A 318 5.61 -6.57 -27.03
CA PRO A 318 5.68 -7.89 -27.65
C PRO A 318 4.36 -8.65 -27.52
N GLY A 319 3.81 -9.12 -28.65
CA GLY A 319 2.55 -9.86 -28.71
C GLY A 319 1.29 -9.01 -28.52
N ALA A 320 1.37 -7.68 -28.67
CA ALA A 320 0.18 -6.84 -28.69
C ALA A 320 -0.73 -7.21 -29.88
N ALA A 321 -2.02 -7.43 -29.59
CA ALA A 321 -3.04 -7.68 -30.62
C ALA A 321 -3.32 -6.44 -31.48
N ASP A 322 -3.21 -5.25 -30.87
CA ASP A 322 -3.33 -3.95 -31.52
C ASP A 322 -1.99 -3.21 -31.38
N VAL A 323 -1.23 -3.20 -32.48
CA VAL A 323 0.10 -2.59 -32.54
C VAL A 323 0.01 -1.06 -32.39
N VAL A 324 -0.97 -0.42 -33.03
CA VAL A 324 -1.17 1.05 -33.02
C VAL A 324 -1.50 1.51 -31.61
N ALA A 325 -2.47 0.89 -30.95
CA ALA A 325 -2.83 1.22 -29.57
C ALA A 325 -1.64 1.00 -28.62
N SER A 326 -0.87 -0.07 -28.83
CA SER A 326 0.31 -0.34 -28.01
C SER A 326 1.43 0.67 -28.21
N VAL A 327 1.71 1.10 -29.45
CA VAL A 327 2.69 2.15 -29.75
C VAL A 327 2.24 3.45 -29.14
N ARG A 328 0.98 3.85 -29.32
CA ARG A 328 0.40 5.06 -28.75
C ARG A 328 0.57 5.15 -27.24
N GLN A 329 0.27 4.05 -26.52
CA GLN A 329 0.42 3.99 -25.07
C GLN A 329 1.90 4.13 -24.64
N ARG A 330 2.80 3.39 -25.30
CA ARG A 330 4.24 3.40 -24.95
C ARG A 330 4.91 4.72 -25.29
N LEU A 331 4.58 5.32 -26.44
CA LEU A 331 5.05 6.64 -26.82
C LEU A 331 4.55 7.71 -25.86
N SER A 332 3.30 7.61 -25.39
CA SER A 332 2.75 8.50 -24.34
C SER A 332 3.63 8.51 -23.09
N LEU A 333 4.10 7.34 -22.62
CA LEU A 333 4.95 7.24 -21.43
C LEU A 333 6.30 7.93 -21.64
N VAL A 334 6.92 7.73 -22.81
CA VAL A 334 8.21 8.35 -23.13
C VAL A 334 8.10 9.86 -23.25
N VAL A 335 7.08 10.35 -23.98
CA VAL A 335 6.84 11.79 -24.15
C VAL A 335 6.50 12.44 -22.81
N THR A 336 5.69 11.79 -21.97
CA THR A 336 5.40 12.29 -20.62
C THR A 336 6.66 12.39 -19.76
N ALA A 337 7.57 11.40 -19.81
CA ALA A 337 8.86 11.49 -19.12
C ALA A 337 9.68 12.70 -19.61
N ALA A 338 9.77 12.87 -20.94
CA ALA A 338 10.56 13.93 -21.55
C ALA A 338 10.02 15.33 -21.20
N LEU A 339 8.70 15.52 -21.29
CA LEU A 339 8.05 16.77 -20.91
C LEU A 339 8.16 17.04 -19.41
N ALA A 340 8.15 16.01 -18.57
CA ALA A 340 8.36 16.16 -17.14
C ALA A 340 9.79 16.62 -16.82
N ASP A 341 10.80 16.03 -17.47
CA ASP A 341 12.21 16.44 -17.31
C ASP A 341 12.44 17.87 -17.82
N ALA A 342 11.75 18.29 -18.88
CA ALA A 342 11.71 19.66 -19.37
C ALA A 342 10.84 20.62 -18.51
N ARG A 343 10.25 20.13 -17.42
CA ARG A 343 9.38 20.90 -16.50
C ARG A 343 8.09 21.46 -17.13
N VAL A 344 7.69 20.94 -18.29
CA VAL A 344 6.39 21.27 -18.92
C VAL A 344 5.25 20.50 -18.26
N VAL A 345 5.52 19.28 -17.80
CA VAL A 345 4.56 18.46 -17.05
C VAL A 345 4.99 18.33 -15.60
N HIS A 346 4.03 18.42 -14.68
CA HIS A 346 4.19 18.08 -13.28
C HIS A 346 2.94 17.38 -12.74
N TRP A 347 3.05 16.73 -11.60
CA TRP A 347 1.90 16.11 -10.94
C TRP A 347 1.57 16.82 -9.65
N ARG A 348 0.29 17.15 -9.47
CA ARG A 348 -0.24 17.69 -8.23
C ARG A 348 -0.92 16.58 -7.45
N MET A 349 -0.82 16.63 -6.13
CA MET A 349 -1.51 15.66 -5.30
C MET A 349 -3.02 15.88 -5.38
N ALA A 350 -3.77 14.80 -5.64
CA ALA A 350 -5.22 14.79 -5.54
C ALA A 350 -5.64 13.72 -4.53
N TRP A 351 -6.50 14.08 -3.59
CA TRP A 351 -7.07 13.17 -2.60
C TRP A 351 -8.55 12.95 -2.92
N PRO A 352 -9.08 11.71 -2.85
CA PRO A 352 -8.40 10.43 -2.67
C PRO A 352 -7.81 9.82 -3.96
N GLY A 353 -7.77 10.62 -5.03
CA GLY A 353 -7.40 10.19 -6.38
C GLY A 353 -5.92 9.85 -6.59
N PRO A 354 -5.57 9.39 -7.79
CA PRO A 354 -4.19 9.44 -8.26
C PRO A 354 -3.74 10.90 -8.42
N PRO A 355 -2.43 11.20 -8.36
CA PRO A 355 -1.93 12.53 -8.68
C PRO A 355 -2.41 13.00 -10.04
N GLU A 356 -2.88 14.24 -10.10
CA GLU A 356 -3.38 14.88 -11.31
C GLU A 356 -2.19 15.39 -12.11
N MET A 357 -2.10 15.00 -13.38
CA MET A 357 -1.08 15.50 -14.29
C MET A 357 -1.48 16.90 -14.77
N VAL A 358 -0.67 17.89 -14.44
CA VAL A 358 -0.83 19.27 -14.90
C VAL A 358 0.16 19.51 -16.04
N VAL A 359 -0.37 19.88 -17.19
CA VAL A 359 0.39 20.14 -18.42
C VAL A 359 0.41 21.65 -18.65
N GLY A 360 1.61 22.23 -18.72
CA GLY A 360 1.79 23.62 -19.16
C GLY A 360 1.63 23.77 -20.67
N ASP A 361 2.14 24.86 -21.24
CA ASP A 361 2.20 25.00 -22.70
C ASP A 361 3.39 24.20 -23.28
N PRO A 362 3.21 23.45 -24.39
CA PRO A 362 1.98 23.28 -25.18
C PRO A 362 0.91 22.43 -24.48
N GLY A 363 -0.36 22.79 -24.69
CA GLY A 363 -1.49 22.20 -23.99
C GLY A 363 -1.69 20.70 -24.24
N ALA A 364 -2.44 20.05 -23.33
CA ALA A 364 -2.67 18.60 -23.36
C ALA A 364 -3.35 18.08 -24.64
N GLU A 365 -4.19 18.89 -25.29
CA GLU A 365 -4.88 18.53 -26.53
C GLU A 365 -3.91 18.41 -27.71
N GLU A 366 -2.99 19.36 -27.85
CA GLU A 366 -1.96 19.36 -28.91
C GLU A 366 -1.04 18.15 -28.79
N ILE A 367 -0.60 17.84 -27.56
CA ILE A 367 0.21 16.65 -27.27
C ILE A 367 -0.56 15.37 -27.62
N THR A 368 -1.85 15.31 -27.27
CA THR A 368 -2.69 14.13 -27.55
C THR A 368 -2.85 13.90 -29.04
N ALA A 369 -3.20 14.94 -29.81
CA ALA A 369 -3.35 14.87 -31.25
C ALA A 369 -2.03 14.49 -31.95
N ALA A 370 -0.90 15.06 -31.51
CA ALA A 370 0.41 14.74 -32.05
C ALA A 370 0.84 13.29 -31.77
N LEU A 371 0.52 12.76 -30.58
CA LEU A 371 0.76 11.35 -30.25
C LEU A 371 -0.11 10.40 -31.08
N ASP A 372 -1.36 10.77 -31.35
CA ASP A 372 -2.28 9.97 -32.18
C ASP A 372 -1.79 9.92 -33.64
N ALA A 373 -1.34 11.06 -34.19
CA ALA A 373 -0.73 11.13 -35.51
C ALA A 373 0.56 10.28 -35.62
N ALA A 374 1.42 10.35 -34.60
CA ALA A 374 2.67 9.58 -34.56
C ALA A 374 2.45 8.06 -34.42
N ALA A 375 1.33 7.63 -33.84
CA ALA A 375 1.02 6.22 -33.64
C ALA A 375 0.12 5.61 -34.74
N ALA A 376 -0.37 6.42 -35.68
CA ALA A 376 -1.27 5.97 -36.74
C ALA A 376 -0.64 4.89 -37.64
N VAL A 377 -1.48 4.18 -38.42
CA VAL A 377 -1.03 3.15 -39.38
C VAL A 377 0.00 3.70 -40.38
N SER A 378 -0.16 4.96 -40.79
CA SER A 378 0.86 5.73 -41.50
C SER A 378 1.35 6.83 -40.55
N PRO A 379 2.46 6.60 -39.81
CA PRO A 379 2.92 7.54 -38.79
C PRO A 379 3.25 8.92 -39.36
N ASP A 380 2.71 9.97 -38.75
CA ASP A 380 3.19 11.34 -38.92
C ASP A 380 3.78 11.83 -37.60
N VAL A 381 5.12 11.83 -37.52
CA VAL A 381 5.85 12.24 -36.32
C VAL A 381 6.16 13.74 -36.29
N LEU A 382 5.90 14.49 -37.37
CA LEU A 382 6.28 15.89 -37.46
C LEU A 382 5.55 16.77 -36.42
N PRO A 383 4.22 16.64 -36.20
CA PRO A 383 3.53 17.37 -35.14
C PRO A 383 4.14 17.12 -33.77
N LEU A 384 4.51 15.87 -33.48
CA LEU A 384 5.08 15.51 -32.19
C LEU A 384 6.49 16.08 -32.01
N ARG A 385 7.32 16.06 -33.06
CA ARG A 385 8.64 16.71 -33.03
C ARG A 385 8.54 18.20 -32.76
N MET A 386 7.58 18.89 -33.38
CA MET A 386 7.35 20.32 -33.16
C MET A 386 6.95 20.62 -31.71
N VAL A 387 5.99 19.86 -31.16
CA VAL A 387 5.55 19.97 -29.76
C VAL A 387 6.74 19.77 -28.80
N LEU A 388 7.58 18.77 -29.04
CA LEU A 388 8.77 18.49 -28.24
C LEU A 388 9.81 19.62 -28.30
N VAL A 389 10.05 20.20 -29.49
CA VAL A 389 10.97 21.34 -29.67
C VAL A 389 10.46 22.57 -28.93
N VAL A 390 9.16 22.89 -29.04
CA VAL A 390 8.53 24.02 -28.31
C VAL A 390 8.64 23.81 -26.81
N ALA A 391 8.47 22.58 -26.33
CA ALA A 391 8.65 22.19 -24.94
C ALA A 391 10.12 22.16 -24.47
N GLY A 392 11.09 22.44 -25.34
CA GLY A 392 12.52 22.41 -25.01
C GLY A 392 13.11 21.00 -24.83
N VAL A 393 12.45 19.97 -25.35
CA VAL A 393 12.93 18.58 -25.29
C VAL A 393 13.92 18.33 -26.42
N SER A 394 15.14 17.89 -26.07
CA SER A 394 16.16 17.49 -27.04
C SER A 394 15.77 16.22 -27.80
N PRO A 395 16.05 16.09 -29.11
CA PRO A 395 15.88 14.84 -29.83
C PRO A 395 16.77 13.71 -29.26
N GLU A 396 17.90 14.07 -28.67
CA GLU A 396 18.82 13.15 -27.97
C GLU A 396 18.35 12.77 -26.56
N TYR A 397 17.12 13.16 -26.18
CA TYR A 397 16.58 12.83 -24.87
C TYR A 397 16.61 11.34 -24.61
N ARG A 398 17.27 10.98 -23.50
CA ARG A 398 17.30 9.64 -22.91
C ARG A 398 16.83 9.81 -21.47
N PRO A 399 15.81 9.04 -21.01
CA PRO A 399 15.37 9.16 -19.64
C PRO A 399 16.51 8.72 -18.73
N VAL A 400 16.89 9.57 -17.78
CA VAL A 400 17.91 9.23 -16.78
C VAL A 400 17.18 8.98 -15.47
N PRO A 401 17.26 7.77 -14.89
CA PRO A 401 16.76 7.59 -13.55
C PRO A 401 17.65 8.47 -12.67
N ARG A 402 17.08 9.55 -12.11
CA ARG A 402 17.79 10.29 -11.07
C ARG A 402 18.03 9.30 -9.94
N ALA A 403 19.28 8.84 -9.80
CA ALA A 403 19.72 8.29 -8.55
C ALA A 403 19.38 9.34 -7.50
N ALA A 404 18.76 8.91 -6.39
CA ALA A 404 18.54 9.79 -5.26
C ALA A 404 19.88 10.50 -5.03
N VAL A 405 19.90 11.82 -5.28
CA VAL A 405 21.14 12.60 -5.21
C VAL A 405 21.70 12.29 -3.84
N SER A 406 22.87 11.66 -3.82
CA SER A 406 23.58 11.31 -2.60
C SER A 406 24.08 12.64 -2.04
N GLY A 407 23.16 13.38 -1.41
CA GLY A 407 23.41 14.65 -0.76
C GLY A 407 24.15 14.47 0.54
#